data_AF-A0A940VJY6-F1
#
_entry.id   AF-A0A940VJY6-F1
#
_cell.length_a   1.000
_cell.length_b   1.000
_cell.length_c   1.000
_cell.angle_alpha   90.00
_cell.angle_beta   90.00
_cell.angle_gamma   90.00
#
_symmetry.space_group_name_H-M   'P 1'
#
loop_
_entity.id
_entity.type
_entity.pdbx_description
1 polymer ?
#
loop_
_entity_poly.entity_id
_entity_poly.type
_entity_poly.pdbx_seq_one_letter_code
_entity_poly.pdbx_strand_id
1 'polypeptide(L)' 'MKRLALILLTTLLLTGCGTTTPTQSSQAAYVASSTSAKFHRPDCQWAHKISAGNKITFSTREEAIKKGYEPCKVCRP' A
#
# COMPACT_ATOMS: atom_id res chain seq x y z
N MET A 1 2.93 15.41 54.50
CA MET A 1 3.64 14.12 54.64
C MET A 1 2.66 12.98 54.94
N LYS A 2 1.65 12.77 54.09
CA LYS A 2 0.73 11.63 54.16
C LYS A 2 0.48 11.21 52.72
N ARG A 3 0.86 9.97 52.44
CA ARG A 3 0.93 9.33 51.13
C ARG A 3 -0.47 9.19 50.55
N LEU A 4 -0.81 9.96 49.52
CA LEU A 4 -2.00 9.77 48.70
C LEU A 4 -1.78 10.41 47.33
N ALA A 5 -2.14 9.66 46.29
CA ALA A 5 -2.16 10.01 44.86
C ALA A 5 -0.82 10.03 44.11
N LEU A 6 -0.36 8.85 43.68
CA LEU A 6 0.17 8.64 42.31
C LEU A 6 0.13 7.12 42.04
N ILE A 7 -1.06 6.60 41.71
CA ILE A 7 -1.38 6.14 40.36
C ILE A 7 -0.32 5.14 39.85
N LEU A 8 -0.64 3.86 40.08
CA LEU A 8 -0.23 2.66 39.36
C LEU A 8 0.58 2.91 38.07
N LEU A 9 1.90 3.03 38.22
CA LEU A 9 2.89 2.94 37.16
C LEU A 9 3.73 1.69 37.46
N THR A 10 3.69 0.70 36.56
CA THR A 10 4.47 -0.57 36.44
C THR A 10 3.47 -1.73 36.22
N THR A 11 3.35 -2.43 35.10
CA THR A 11 4.17 -2.60 33.89
C THR A 11 3.24 -3.07 32.76
N LEU A 12 2.84 -2.19 31.84
CA LEU A 12 2.33 -2.62 30.53
C LEU A 12 3.52 -2.69 29.56
N LEU A 13 4.31 -3.75 29.67
CA LEU A 13 5.38 -4.10 28.73
C LEU A 13 5.16 -5.53 28.27
N LEU A 14 4.16 -5.72 27.40
CA LEU A 14 4.19 -6.80 26.42
C LEU A 14 4.60 -6.15 25.10
N THR A 15 5.93 -6.14 24.97
CA THR A 15 6.72 -6.08 23.74
C THR A 15 5.94 -6.42 22.47
N GLY A 16 5.75 -5.38 21.66
CA GLY A 16 5.92 -5.35 20.20
C GLY A 16 5.43 -6.56 19.39
N CYS A 17 4.22 -6.46 18.85
CA CYS A 17 3.98 -7.02 17.52
C CYS A 17 4.78 -6.15 16.54
N GLY A 18 5.95 -6.65 16.12
CA GLY A 18 6.77 -6.00 15.11
C GLY A 18 6.01 -5.96 13.78
N THR A 19 5.24 -4.92 13.56
CA THR A 19 4.89 -4.50 12.20
C THR A 19 6.18 -3.93 11.61
N THR A 20 7.01 -4.78 11.03
CA THR A 20 8.00 -4.35 10.04
C THR A 20 7.21 -3.72 8.90
N THR A 21 6.94 -2.43 9.00
CA THR A 21 6.52 -1.60 7.88
C THR A 21 7.75 -1.50 6.99
N PRO A 22 7.80 -2.16 5.82
CA PRO A 22 8.83 -1.80 4.87
C PRO A 22 8.53 -0.38 4.44
N THR A 23 9.33 0.59 4.90
CA THR A 23 9.44 1.90 4.25
C THR A 23 10.07 1.66 2.89
N GLN A 24 9.31 1.08 1.96
CA GLN A 24 9.64 1.06 0.55
C GLN A 24 9.36 2.47 0.05
N SER A 25 10.44 3.17 -0.30
CA SER A 25 10.40 4.39 -1.09
C SER A 25 9.40 4.17 -2.24
N SER A 26 8.24 4.80 -2.13
CA SER A 26 7.08 4.54 -2.96
C SER A 26 7.26 5.16 -4.35
N GLN A 27 8.18 4.61 -5.14
CA GLN A 27 7.98 4.62 -6.57
C GLN A 27 6.67 3.89 -6.81
N ALA A 28 5.72 4.54 -7.49
CA ALA A 28 4.45 3.93 -7.87
C ALA A 28 4.72 2.56 -8.50
N ALA A 29 4.48 1.50 -7.73
CA ALA A 29 4.84 0.14 -8.13
C ALA A 29 3.93 -0.37 -9.25
N TYR A 30 2.74 0.24 -9.40
CA TYR A 30 1.74 -0.18 -10.36
C TYR A 30 1.08 1.00 -11.07
N VAL A 31 0.81 0.81 -12.36
CA VAL A 31 0.13 1.77 -13.24
C VAL A 31 -1.18 1.13 -13.69
N ALA A 32 -2.29 1.85 -13.57
CA ALA A 32 -3.62 1.39 -13.92
C ALA A 32 -4.32 2.30 -14.91
N SER A 33 -5.28 1.73 -15.64
CA SER A 33 -6.16 2.47 -16.55
C SER A 33 -7.54 2.60 -15.92
N SER A 34 -8.01 3.83 -15.74
CA SER A 34 -9.36 4.12 -15.23
C SER A 34 -10.47 3.49 -16.09
N THR A 35 -10.25 3.40 -17.40
CA THR A 35 -11.23 2.86 -18.36
C THR A 35 -11.33 1.35 -18.34
N SER A 36 -10.19 0.64 -18.26
CA SER A 36 -10.17 -0.83 -18.33
C SER A 36 -10.19 -1.50 -16.96
N ALA A 37 -10.10 -0.72 -15.88
CA ALA A 37 -9.96 -1.20 -14.50
C ALA A 37 -8.83 -2.23 -14.33
N LYS A 38 -7.78 -2.15 -15.14
CA LYS A 38 -6.62 -3.05 -15.08
C LYS A 38 -5.40 -2.31 -14.59
N PHE A 39 -4.59 -2.98 -13.76
CA PHE A 39 -3.29 -2.49 -13.31
C PHE A 39 -2.15 -3.35 -13.82
N HIS A 40 -0.99 -2.73 -13.95
CA HIS A 40 0.18 -3.21 -14.66
C HIS A 40 1.45 -2.85 -13.89
N ARG A 41 2.52 -3.62 -14.08
CA ARG A 41 3.88 -3.16 -13.75
C ARG A 41 4.30 -2.01 -14.70
N PRO A 42 5.19 -1.08 -14.28
CA PRO A 42 5.60 0.06 -15.10
C PRO A 42 6.25 -0.33 -16.43
N ASP A 43 6.92 -1.47 -16.50
CA ASP A 43 7.60 -2.03 -17.68
C ASP A 43 6.66 -2.79 -18.63
N CYS A 44 5.37 -2.89 -18.32
CA CYS A 44 4.42 -3.58 -19.17
C CYS A 44 4.11 -2.78 -20.45
N GLN A 45 4.17 -3.43 -21.61
CA GLN A 45 3.78 -2.83 -22.90
C GLN A 45 2.39 -2.17 -22.88
N TRP A 46 1.46 -2.72 -22.09
CA TRP A 46 0.10 -2.19 -21.96
C TRP A 46 0.06 -0.97 -21.06
N ALA A 47 0.95 -0.87 -20.06
CA ALA A 47 1.07 0.31 -19.21
C ALA A 47 1.51 1.54 -20.01
N HIS A 48 2.39 1.35 -21.01
CA HIS A 48 2.85 2.43 -21.90
C HIS A 48 1.75 2.94 -22.84
N LYS A 49 0.73 2.12 -23.12
CA LYS A 49 -0.42 2.49 -23.96
C LYS A 49 -1.52 3.23 -23.18
N ILE A 50 -1.41 3.32 -21.85
CA ILE A 50 -2.37 4.06 -21.02
C ILE A 50 -2.15 5.55 -21.26
N SER A 51 -3.18 6.23 -21.77
CA SER A 51 -3.18 7.68 -21.94
C SER A 51 -3.01 8.39 -20.59
N ALA A 52 -2.31 9.52 -20.58
CA ALA A 52 -2.03 10.26 -19.34
C ALA A 52 -3.30 10.62 -18.55
N GLY A 53 -4.39 10.99 -19.25
CA GLY A 53 -5.67 11.33 -18.62
C GLY A 53 -6.40 10.14 -17.96
N ASN A 54 -6.08 8.91 -18.37
CA ASN A 54 -6.67 7.69 -17.81
C ASN A 54 -5.69 6.93 -16.90
N LYS A 55 -4.49 7.47 -16.70
CA LYS A 55 -3.42 6.82 -15.93
C LYS A 55 -3.63 7.07 -14.44
N ILE A 56 -3.77 5.98 -13.70
CA ILE A 56 -3.80 5.95 -12.23
C ILE A 56 -2.55 5.21 -11.76
N THR A 57 -2.06 5.52 -10.57
CA THR A 57 -0.92 4.82 -9.97
C THR A 57 -1.29 4.29 -8.59
N PHE A 58 -0.72 3.15 -8.23
CA PHE A 58 -0.88 2.54 -6.91
C PHE A 58 0.48 2.22 -6.32
N SER A 59 0.58 2.35 -4.99
CA SER A 59 1.81 2.05 -4.27
C SER A 59 1.96 0.55 -4.02
N THR A 60 0.84 -0.14 -3.80
CA THR A 60 0.82 -1.59 -3.56
C THR A 60 -0.21 -2.30 -4.43
N ARG A 61 -0.03 -3.61 -4.58
CA ARG A 61 -0.93 -4.48 -5.34
C ARG A 61 -2.30 -4.58 -4.66
N GLU A 62 -2.28 -4.68 -3.34
CA GLU A 62 -3.46 -4.81 -2.49
C GLU A 62 -4.34 -3.56 -2.58
N GLU A 63 -3.74 -2.37 -2.68
CA GLU A 63 -4.46 -1.12 -2.87
C GLU A 63 -5.26 -1.12 -4.19
N ALA A 64 -4.62 -1.55 -5.28
CA ALA A 64 -5.25 -1.65 -6.59
C ALA A 64 -6.46 -2.60 -6.54
N ILE A 65 -6.27 -3.79 -5.95
CA ILE A 65 -7.32 -4.81 -5.82
C ILE A 65 -8.47 -4.31 -4.94
N LYS A 66 -8.16 -3.68 -3.80
CA LYS A 66 -9.18 -3.10 -2.90
C LYS A 66 -10.02 -2.03 -3.59
N LYS A 67 -9.43 -1.28 -4.52
CA LYS A 67 -10.11 -0.29 -5.36
C LYS A 67 -10.85 -0.90 -6.56
N GLY A 68 -10.85 -2.23 -6.70
CA GLY A 68 -11.57 -2.95 -7.75
C GLY A 68 -10.80 -3.11 -9.06
N TYR A 69 -9.48 -2.91 -9.05
CA TYR A 69 -8.66 -3.09 -10.25
C TYR A 69 -8.14 -4.52 -10.36
N GLU A 70 -8.18 -5.06 -11.58
CA GLU A 70 -7.73 -6.41 -11.89
C GLU A 70 -6.25 -6.42 -12.34
N PRO A 71 -5.47 -7.44 -11.94
CA PRO A 71 -4.09 -7.58 -12.40
C PRO A 71 -4.06 -7.91 -13.89
N CYS A 72 -3.17 -7.27 -14.62
CA CYS A 72 -2.92 -7.61 -16.01
C CYS A 72 -2.43 -9.07 -16.13
N LYS A 73 -3.13 -9.88 -16.92
CA LYS A 73 -2.78 -11.30 -17.14
C LYS A 73 -1.44 -11.51 -17.88
N VAL A 74 -0.91 -10.46 -18.52
CA VAL A 74 0.35 -10.50 -19.28
C VAL A 74 1.55 -10.27 -18.36
N CYS A 75 1.59 -9.14 -17.64
CA CYS A 75 2.71 -8.84 -16.74
C CYS A 75 2.55 -9.41 -15.32
N ARG A 76 1.39 -10.01 -15.01
CA ARG A 76 1.04 -10.68 -13.75
C ARG A 76 1.60 -9.98 -12.51
N PRO A 77 1.19 -8.72 -12.28
CA PRO A 77 1.56 -7.98 -11.09
C PRO A 77 0.96 -8.58 -9.81
#